data_AF-A0A535IVF2-F1
#
_entry.id   AF-A0A535IVF2-F1
#
_cell.length_a   1.000
_cell.length_b   1.000
_cell.length_c   1.000
_cell.angle_alpha   90.00
_cell.angle_beta   90.00
_cell.angle_gamma   90.00
#
_symmetry.space_group_name_H-M   'P 1'
#
loop_
_entity.id
_entity.type
_entity.pdbx_description
1 polymer ?
#
loop_
_entity_poly.entity_id
_entity_poly.type
_entity_poly.pdbx_seq_one_letter_code
_entity_poly.pdbx_strand_id
1 'polypeptide(L)'
;MSSGPSNDPIVQQLQLLLTGYGYNFYSSVNQARADDLLFRERASYHLAQAVDMLATLRGEYQRRFIPPLTRANPDPPQEALAQVREIEAAQQALSNVETAIRGMAVPSQDRIWWRFRQEEPLLRQLLQFDLALVRSSEQVYQYVTQLTPDNWNNQVIASLHQLTQQVMQIVRDRERFLLLPM
;
A
#
# COMPACT_ATOMS: atom_id res chain seq x y z
N MET A 1 37.79 -25.84 6.60
CA MET A 1 36.60 -26.47 6.01
C MET A 1 36.27 -25.73 4.73
N SER A 2 36.10 -26.45 3.62
CA SER A 2 36.09 -25.89 2.25
C SER A 2 34.86 -25.01 1.99
N SER A 3 35.10 -23.70 1.84
CA SER A 3 34.14 -22.66 1.49
C SER A 3 33.95 -22.55 -0.04
N GLY A 4 33.57 -23.66 -0.68
CA GLY A 4 33.22 -23.72 -2.09
C GLY A 4 31.76 -24.17 -2.30
N PRO A 5 31.09 -23.77 -3.38
CA PRO A 5 29.75 -24.26 -3.69
C PRO A 5 29.77 -25.79 -3.84
N SER A 6 28.76 -26.46 -3.29
CA SER A 6 28.63 -27.92 -3.39
C SER A 6 28.34 -28.32 -4.84
N ASN A 7 28.90 -29.43 -5.31
CA ASN A 7 28.60 -30.01 -6.63
C ASN A 7 27.36 -30.92 -6.63
N ASP A 8 26.74 -31.12 -5.47
CA ASP A 8 25.52 -31.91 -5.35
C ASP A 8 24.32 -31.08 -5.86
N PRO A 9 23.58 -31.55 -6.88
CA PRO A 9 22.46 -30.81 -7.45
C PRO A 9 21.33 -30.56 -6.44
N ILE A 10 21.13 -31.44 -5.46
CA ILE A 10 20.14 -31.24 -4.40
C ILE A 10 20.61 -30.14 -3.45
N VAL A 11 21.90 -30.12 -3.11
CA VAL A 11 22.47 -29.06 -2.26
C VAL A 11 22.48 -27.73 -3.00
N GLN A 12 22.74 -27.71 -4.30
CA GLN A 12 22.63 -26.50 -5.12
C GLN A 12 21.19 -26.02 -5.21
N GLN A 13 20.22 -26.91 -5.39
CA GLN A 13 18.79 -26.60 -5.40
C GLN A 13 18.36 -26.03 -4.05
N LEU A 14 18.78 -26.65 -2.94
CA LEU A 14 18.50 -26.19 -1.58
C LEU A 14 19.17 -24.84 -1.32
N GLN A 15 20.42 -24.65 -1.73
CA GLN A 15 21.11 -23.35 -1.65
C GLN A 15 20.37 -22.29 -2.47
N LEU A 16 19.93 -22.59 -3.69
CA LEU A 16 19.09 -21.68 -4.49
C LEU A 16 17.75 -21.36 -3.82
N LEU A 17 17.10 -22.34 -3.21
CA LEU A 17 15.85 -22.13 -2.47
C LEU A 17 16.07 -21.29 -1.20
N LEU A 18 17.17 -21.52 -0.48
CA LEU A 18 17.54 -20.83 0.76
C LEU A 18 18.17 -19.44 0.54
N THR A 19 18.87 -19.21 -0.58
CA THR A 19 19.64 -17.98 -0.83
C THR A 19 19.20 -17.21 -2.07
N GLY A 20 18.47 -17.84 -2.98
CA GLY A 20 18.13 -17.29 -4.30
C GLY A 20 16.68 -16.83 -4.46
N TYR A 21 15.73 -17.35 -3.67
CA TYR A 21 14.28 -17.10 -3.88
C TYR A 21 13.47 -16.73 -2.63
N GLY A 22 14.04 -16.69 -1.42
CA GLY A 22 13.30 -16.41 -0.19
C GLY A 22 14.16 -15.89 0.97
N TYR A 23 13.51 -15.39 2.02
CA TYR A 23 14.08 -14.83 3.26
C TYR A 23 15.28 -15.65 3.74
N ASN A 24 16.49 -15.13 3.53
CA ASN A 24 17.72 -15.78 3.99
C ASN A 24 18.09 -15.21 5.36
N PHE A 25 17.92 -16.02 6.41
CA PHE A 25 18.26 -15.65 7.80
C PHE A 25 19.71 -15.18 7.99
N TYR A 26 20.62 -15.50 7.07
CA TYR A 26 22.05 -15.21 7.21
C TYR A 26 22.53 -14.01 6.36
N SER A 27 21.63 -13.30 5.69
CA SER A 27 21.97 -12.10 4.89
C SER A 27 21.03 -10.95 5.20
N SER A 28 21.55 -9.92 5.87
CA SER A 28 20.87 -8.65 6.17
C SER A 28 20.23 -8.02 4.92
N VAL A 29 20.92 -8.14 3.78
CA VAL A 29 20.45 -7.63 2.47
C VAL A 29 19.21 -8.39 1.98
N ASN A 30 19.20 -9.72 2.06
CA ASN A 30 18.04 -10.51 1.66
C ASN A 30 16.87 -10.33 2.62
N GLN A 31 17.13 -10.18 3.93
CA GLN A 31 16.11 -9.84 4.91
C GLN A 31 15.46 -8.50 4.56
N ALA A 32 16.25 -7.44 4.33
CA ALA A 32 15.72 -6.13 4.00
C ALA A 32 14.87 -6.12 2.72
N ARG A 33 15.24 -6.93 1.71
CA ARG A 33 14.45 -7.09 0.48
C ARG A 33 13.13 -7.83 0.71
N ALA A 34 13.13 -8.83 1.57
CA ALA A 34 11.92 -9.56 1.93
C ALA A 34 11.00 -8.70 2.81
N ASP A 35 11.56 -7.95 3.74
CA ASP A 35 10.82 -7.02 4.61
C ASP A 35 10.18 -5.90 3.79
N ASP A 36 10.87 -5.35 2.78
CA ASP A 36 10.32 -4.39 1.81
C ASP A 36 9.04 -4.92 1.15
N LEU A 37 9.07 -6.15 0.62
CA LEU A 37 7.89 -6.77 -0.01
C LEU A 37 6.77 -7.01 1.00
N LEU A 38 7.10 -7.50 2.20
CA LEU A 38 6.13 -7.79 3.25
C LEU A 38 5.44 -6.53 3.77
N PHE A 39 6.20 -5.44 3.96
CA PHE A 39 5.65 -4.17 4.40
C PHE A 39 4.80 -3.51 3.33
N ARG A 40 5.18 -3.60 2.06
CA ARG A 40 4.33 -3.13 0.96
C ARG A 40 3.01 -3.90 0.88
N GLU A 41 3.06 -5.23 1.01
CA GLU A 41 1.83 -6.04 1.06
C GLU A 41 0.97 -5.66 2.26
N ARG A 42 1.58 -5.43 3.43
CA ARG A 42 0.85 -5.01 4.63
C ARG A 42 0.20 -3.63 4.47
N ALA A 43 0.88 -2.67 3.85
CA ALA A 43 0.31 -1.36 3.53
C ALA A 43 -0.87 -1.50 2.56
N SER A 44 -0.70 -2.25 1.45
CA SER A 44 -1.76 -2.52 0.48
C SER A 44 -2.96 -3.23 1.12
N TYR A 45 -2.73 -4.17 2.04
CA TYR A 45 -3.80 -4.84 2.78
C TYR A 45 -4.67 -3.84 3.55
N HIS A 46 -4.08 -2.91 4.31
CA HIS A 46 -4.86 -1.91 5.04
C HIS A 46 -5.66 -0.98 4.12
N LEU A 47 -5.08 -0.55 3.00
CA LEU A 47 -5.78 0.30 2.04
C LEU A 47 -6.91 -0.44 1.32
N ALA A 48 -6.71 -1.71 0.95
CA ALA A 48 -7.75 -2.55 0.35
C ALA A 48 -8.94 -2.71 1.30
N GLN A 49 -8.69 -2.98 2.59
CA GLN A 49 -9.75 -3.01 3.59
C GLN A 49 -10.49 -1.67 3.69
N ALA A 50 -9.77 -0.55 3.70
CA ALA A 50 -10.38 0.78 3.74
C ALA A 50 -11.26 1.06 2.50
N VAL A 51 -10.83 0.62 1.31
CA VAL A 51 -11.61 0.73 0.07
C VAL A 51 -12.93 -0.05 0.17
N ASP A 52 -12.89 -1.29 0.67
CA ASP A 52 -14.10 -2.11 0.85
C ASP A 52 -15.07 -1.51 1.89
N MET A 53 -14.52 -0.90 2.94
CA MET A 53 -15.31 -0.22 3.96
C MET A 53 -15.98 1.04 3.41
N LEU A 54 -15.30 1.83 2.57
CA LEU A 54 -15.92 2.96 1.88
C LEU A 54 -17.01 2.52 0.89
N ALA A 55 -16.81 1.38 0.21
CA ALA A 55 -17.85 0.81 -0.65
C ALA A 55 -19.12 0.45 0.16
N THR A 56 -18.93 -0.13 1.35
CA THR A 56 -20.01 -0.45 2.29
C THR A 56 -20.70 0.82 2.79
N LEU A 57 -19.91 1.80 3.25
CA LEU A 57 -20.39 3.11 3.69
C LEU A 57 -21.23 3.80 2.63
N ARG A 58 -20.79 3.79 1.37
CA ARG A 58 -21.54 4.35 0.23
C ARG A 58 -22.91 3.70 0.08
N GLY A 59 -22.97 2.36 0.14
CA GLY A 59 -24.22 1.61 0.05
C GLY A 59 -25.16 1.86 1.23
N GLU A 60 -24.62 2.05 2.43
CA GLU A 60 -25.40 2.45 3.62
C GLU A 60 -25.92 3.87 3.52
N TYR A 61 -25.08 4.81 3.08
CA TYR A 61 -25.45 6.21 2.88
C TYR A 61 -26.58 6.34 1.86
N GLN A 62 -26.45 5.68 0.71
CA GLN A 62 -27.48 5.67 -0.34
C GLN A 62 -28.81 5.12 0.19
N ARG A 63 -28.80 3.98 0.90
CA ARG A 63 -30.03 3.39 1.46
C ARG A 63 -30.71 4.30 2.49
N ARG A 64 -29.94 5.08 3.24
CA ARG A 64 -30.45 5.92 4.33
C ARG A 64 -30.94 7.28 3.87
N PHE A 65 -30.24 7.92 2.93
CA PHE A 65 -30.49 9.31 2.55
C PHE A 65 -31.11 9.48 1.16
N ILE A 66 -31.14 8.44 0.32
CA ILE A 66 -31.80 8.48 -0.98
C ILE A 66 -33.07 7.64 -0.91
N PRO A 67 -34.26 8.27 -0.80
CA PRO A 67 -35.52 7.54 -0.75
C PRO A 67 -35.80 6.83 -2.08
N PRO A 68 -36.62 5.77 -2.06
CA PRO A 68 -37.07 5.13 -3.29
C PRO A 68 -37.86 6.13 -4.15
N LEU A 69 -37.60 6.10 -5.46
CA LEU A 69 -38.27 6.98 -6.40
C LEU A 69 -39.77 6.66 -6.43
N THR A 70 -40.60 7.69 -6.37
CA THR A 70 -42.06 7.56 -6.43
C THR A 70 -42.61 8.46 -7.51
N ARG A 71 -43.86 8.24 -7.94
CA ARG A 71 -44.51 9.15 -8.90
C ARG A 71 -44.60 10.59 -8.38
N ALA A 72 -44.67 10.78 -7.07
CA ALA A 72 -44.73 12.10 -6.43
C ALA A 72 -43.34 12.76 -6.27
N ASN A 73 -42.28 11.96 -6.23
CA ASN A 73 -40.90 12.44 -6.15
C ASN A 73 -40.04 11.64 -7.15
N PRO A 74 -40.06 12.03 -8.44
CA PRO A 74 -39.46 11.25 -9.52
C PRO A 74 -37.93 11.32 -9.51
N ASP A 75 -37.36 12.38 -8.92
CA ASP A 75 -35.93 12.65 -8.94
C ASP A 75 -35.30 12.42 -7.56
N PRO A 76 -34.09 11.84 -7.49
CA PRO A 76 -33.35 11.68 -6.25
C PRO A 76 -32.84 13.03 -5.71
N PRO A 77 -32.66 13.18 -4.38
CA PRO A 77 -32.12 14.40 -3.79
C PRO A 77 -30.69 14.67 -4.27
N GLN A 78 -30.46 15.82 -4.90
CA GLN A 78 -29.16 16.17 -5.51
C GLN A 78 -28.04 16.27 -4.47
N GLU A 79 -28.32 16.81 -3.29
CA GLU A 79 -27.34 16.92 -2.20
C GLU A 79 -26.87 15.54 -1.71
N ALA A 80 -27.79 14.59 -1.53
CA ALA A 80 -27.45 13.23 -1.13
C ALA A 80 -26.64 12.51 -2.22
N LEU A 81 -26.97 12.74 -3.50
CA LEU A 81 -26.18 12.22 -4.62
C LEU A 81 -24.77 12.81 -4.67
N ALA A 82 -24.61 14.10 -4.37
CA ALA A 82 -23.29 14.72 -4.30
C ALA A 82 -22.43 14.04 -3.23
N GLN A 83 -22.99 13.77 -2.04
CA GLN A 83 -22.28 13.06 -0.97
C GLN A 83 -21.89 11.63 -1.36
N VAL A 84 -22.76 10.91 -2.07
CA VAL A 84 -22.43 9.58 -2.62
C VAL A 84 -21.24 9.64 -3.59
N ARG A 85 -21.18 10.66 -4.44
CA ARG A 85 -20.05 10.89 -5.37
C ARG A 85 -18.76 11.22 -4.61
N GLU A 86 -18.84 11.97 -3.51
CA GLU A 86 -17.68 12.26 -2.67
C GLU A 86 -17.12 10.98 -2.02
N ILE A 87 -17.98 10.08 -1.52
CA ILE A 87 -17.54 8.79 -0.97
C ILE A 87 -16.86 7.95 -2.08
N GLU A 88 -17.45 7.91 -3.28
CA GLU A 88 -16.88 7.21 -4.43
C GLU A 88 -15.52 7.80 -4.87
N ALA A 89 -15.40 9.12 -4.89
CA ALA A 89 -14.14 9.79 -5.22
C ALA A 89 -13.04 9.45 -4.19
N ALA A 90 -13.37 9.44 -2.90
CA ALA A 90 -12.46 9.03 -1.84
C ALA A 90 -12.05 7.56 -1.97
N GLN A 91 -13.00 6.67 -2.28
CA GLN A 91 -12.75 5.26 -2.54
C GLN A 91 -11.77 5.07 -3.71
N GLN A 92 -12.00 5.76 -4.83
CA GLN A 92 -11.13 5.68 -6.00
C GLN A 92 -9.73 6.23 -5.71
N ALA A 93 -9.64 7.32 -4.95
CA ALA A 93 -8.34 7.89 -4.56
C ALA A 93 -7.50 6.91 -3.73
N LEU A 94 -8.11 6.22 -2.76
CA LEU A 94 -7.42 5.17 -1.99
C LEU A 94 -7.03 3.97 -2.86
N SER A 95 -7.91 3.53 -3.75
CA SER A 95 -7.61 2.44 -4.69
C SER A 95 -6.42 2.76 -5.60
N ASN A 96 -6.33 4.00 -6.08
CA ASN A 96 -5.20 4.44 -6.90
C ASN A 96 -3.88 4.42 -6.11
N VAL A 97 -3.89 4.85 -4.84
CA VAL A 97 -2.70 4.76 -3.96
C VAL A 97 -2.31 3.31 -3.71
N GLU A 98 -3.27 2.44 -3.44
CA GLU A 98 -3.05 1.02 -3.20
C GLU A 98 -2.39 0.34 -4.41
N THR A 99 -2.90 0.65 -5.61
CA THR A 99 -2.32 0.16 -6.88
C THR A 99 -0.90 0.69 -7.08
N ALA A 100 -0.64 1.96 -6.74
CA ALA A 100 0.70 2.53 -6.82
C ALA A 100 1.68 1.82 -5.87
N ILE A 101 1.27 1.50 -4.64
CA ILE A 101 2.09 0.75 -3.67
C ILE A 101 2.46 -0.64 -4.22
N ARG A 102 1.49 -1.36 -4.79
CA ARG A 102 1.76 -2.68 -5.40
C ARG A 102 2.70 -2.58 -6.60
N GLY A 103 2.58 -1.51 -7.38
CA GLY A 103 3.40 -1.24 -8.55
C GLY A 103 4.79 -0.68 -8.26
N MET A 104 5.13 -0.39 -7.01
CA MET A 104 6.40 0.24 -6.67
C MET A 104 7.62 -0.57 -7.13
N ALA A 105 8.60 0.13 -7.67
CA ALA A 105 9.88 -0.46 -8.06
C ALA A 105 10.63 -1.02 -6.84
N VAL A 106 11.33 -2.13 -7.08
CA VAL A 106 12.20 -2.82 -6.13
C VAL A 106 13.63 -2.72 -6.67
N PRO A 107 14.65 -2.47 -5.82
CA PRO A 107 16.03 -2.49 -6.28
C PRO A 107 16.34 -3.80 -7.02
N SER A 108 16.84 -3.73 -8.25
CA SER A 108 17.18 -4.93 -9.02
C SER A 108 18.31 -5.71 -8.32
N GLN A 109 18.27 -7.04 -8.40
CA GLN A 109 19.37 -7.89 -7.95
C GLN A 109 20.42 -7.95 -9.06
N ASP A 110 21.34 -6.98 -9.08
CA ASP A 110 22.45 -7.01 -10.03
C ASP A 110 23.50 -8.03 -9.59
N ARG A 111 23.35 -9.26 -10.05
CA ARG A 111 24.24 -10.38 -9.71
C ARG A 111 25.69 -10.16 -10.16
N ILE A 112 25.94 -9.28 -11.13
CA ILE A 112 27.26 -9.04 -11.70
C ILE A 112 28.06 -8.09 -10.80
N TRP A 113 27.41 -7.06 -10.25
CA TRP A 113 28.06 -6.03 -9.43
C TRP A 113 27.80 -6.13 -7.93
N TRP A 114 27.09 -7.17 -7.47
CA TRP A 114 26.74 -7.41 -6.07
C TRP A 114 27.95 -7.25 -5.12
N ARG A 115 29.13 -7.77 -5.48
CA ARG A 115 30.32 -7.68 -4.60
C ARG A 115 30.90 -6.28 -4.46
N PHE A 116 30.56 -5.36 -5.36
CA PHE A 116 31.14 -4.01 -5.41
C PHE A 116 30.14 -2.93 -4.98
N ARG A 117 28.85 -3.25 -4.90
CA ARG A 117 27.79 -2.31 -4.51
C ARG A 117 27.39 -2.56 -3.05
N GLN A 118 27.57 -1.56 -2.19
CA GLN A 118 27.03 -1.60 -0.83
C GLN A 118 25.52 -1.33 -0.88
N GLU A 119 24.72 -2.38 -1.11
CA GLU A 119 23.26 -2.26 -1.23
C GLU A 119 22.55 -2.10 0.12
N GLU A 120 23.15 -2.58 1.21
CA GLU A 120 22.52 -2.60 2.53
C GLU A 120 22.11 -1.20 3.04
N PRO A 121 22.94 -0.14 2.96
CA PRO A 121 22.53 1.19 3.38
C PRO A 121 21.33 1.73 2.60
N LEU A 122 21.27 1.48 1.29
CA LEU A 122 20.14 1.87 0.44
C LEU A 122 18.86 1.14 0.88
N LEU A 123 18.94 -0.18 1.05
CA LEU A 123 17.80 -1.00 1.46
C LEU A 123 17.28 -0.61 2.84
N ARG A 124 18.17 -0.28 3.78
CA ARG A 124 17.78 0.23 5.11
C ARG A 124 17.09 1.58 5.03
N GLN A 125 17.46 2.46 4.10
CA GLN A 125 16.77 3.73 3.89
C GLN A 125 15.40 3.51 3.25
N LEU A 126 15.30 2.62 2.25
CA LEU A 126 14.00 2.21 1.67
C LEU A 126 13.05 1.65 2.73
N LEU A 127 13.56 0.83 3.64
CA LEU A 127 12.79 0.27 4.76
C LEU A 127 12.11 1.34 5.62
N GLN A 128 12.72 2.52 5.78
CA GLN A 128 12.12 3.62 6.54
C GLN A 128 10.87 4.17 5.84
N PHE A 129 10.89 4.26 4.51
CA PHE A 129 9.71 4.61 3.73
C PHE A 129 8.63 3.52 3.85
N ASP A 130 9.00 2.25 3.78
CA ASP A 130 8.03 1.15 3.87
C ASP A 130 7.36 1.08 5.25
N LEU A 131 8.12 1.28 6.32
CA LEU A 131 7.56 1.40 7.68
C LEU A 131 6.62 2.61 7.80
N ALA A 132 6.95 3.74 7.18
CA ALA A 132 6.08 4.90 7.14
C ALA A 132 4.79 4.61 6.35
N LEU A 133 4.89 3.90 5.22
CA LEU A 133 3.73 3.47 4.43
C LEU A 133 2.78 2.58 5.25
N VAL A 134 3.31 1.60 5.99
CA VAL A 134 2.49 0.72 6.83
C VAL A 134 1.75 1.55 7.88
N ARG A 135 2.44 2.44 8.60
CA ARG A 135 1.83 3.29 9.64
C ARG A 135 0.76 4.23 9.06
N SER A 136 1.05 4.91 7.96
CA SER A 136 0.09 5.84 7.35
C SER A 136 -1.11 5.11 6.72
N SER A 137 -0.90 3.92 6.15
CA SER A 137 -1.99 3.09 5.63
C SER A 137 -2.87 2.52 6.75
N GLU A 138 -2.27 2.11 7.86
CA GLU A 138 -3.01 1.72 9.07
C GLU A 138 -3.82 2.90 9.63
N GLN A 139 -3.25 4.10 9.67
CA GLN A 139 -3.97 5.30 10.10
C GLN A 139 -5.19 5.59 9.20
N VAL A 140 -5.06 5.45 7.88
CA VAL A 140 -6.20 5.54 6.94
C VAL A 140 -7.25 4.50 7.28
N TYR A 141 -6.86 3.23 7.46
CA TYR A 141 -7.76 2.14 7.80
C TYR A 141 -8.52 2.40 9.12
N GLN A 142 -7.81 2.80 10.17
CA GLN A 142 -8.41 3.13 11.46
C GLN A 142 -9.36 4.33 11.37
N TYR A 143 -9.03 5.32 10.55
CA TYR A 143 -9.88 6.48 10.31
C TYR A 143 -11.17 6.08 9.59
N VAL A 144 -11.06 5.32 8.49
CA VAL A 144 -12.21 4.83 7.71
C VAL A 144 -13.11 3.92 8.55
N THR A 145 -12.54 3.13 9.47
CA THR A 145 -13.30 2.25 10.37
C THR A 145 -14.28 2.99 11.28
N GLN A 146 -14.03 4.27 11.56
CA GLN A 146 -14.88 5.09 12.43
C GLN A 146 -15.96 5.84 11.64
N LEU A 147 -15.95 5.75 10.32
CA LEU A 147 -16.90 6.46 9.48
C LEU A 147 -18.25 5.76 9.48
N THR A 148 -19.29 6.57 9.54
CA THR A 148 -20.68 6.15 9.49
C THR A 148 -21.44 7.09 8.57
N PRO A 149 -22.61 6.68 8.04
CA PRO A 149 -23.39 7.57 7.20
C PRO A 149 -23.75 8.90 7.88
N ASP A 150 -23.88 8.91 9.21
CA ASP A 150 -24.30 10.09 9.99
C ASP A 150 -23.16 11.09 10.23
N ASN A 151 -21.92 10.62 10.30
CA ASN A 151 -20.76 11.49 10.55
C ASN A 151 -20.07 11.95 9.26
N TRP A 152 -20.52 11.47 8.09
CA TRP A 152 -19.99 11.88 6.79
C TRP A 152 -20.28 13.36 6.50
N ASN A 153 -19.22 14.16 6.36
CA ASN A 153 -19.30 15.59 6.13
C ASN A 153 -18.01 16.14 5.49
N ASN A 154 -17.97 17.44 5.19
CA ASN A 154 -16.84 18.10 4.55
C ASN A 154 -15.51 17.99 5.34
N GLN A 155 -15.57 17.97 6.67
CA GLN A 155 -14.37 17.80 7.49
C GLN A 155 -13.80 16.39 7.38
N VAL A 156 -14.67 15.38 7.32
CA VAL A 156 -14.28 13.99 7.07
C VAL A 156 -13.64 13.84 5.70
N ILE A 157 -14.27 14.40 4.67
CA ILE A 157 -13.74 14.39 3.30
C ILE A 157 -12.34 15.02 3.25
N ALA A 158 -12.18 16.21 3.82
CA ALA A 158 -10.90 16.91 3.86
C ALA A 158 -9.81 16.11 4.58
N SER A 159 -10.15 15.49 5.72
CA SER A 159 -9.22 14.68 6.51
C SER A 159 -8.80 13.42 5.76
N LEU A 160 -9.74 12.71 5.14
CA LEU A 160 -9.45 11.52 4.35
C LEU A 160 -8.59 11.84 3.11
N HIS A 161 -8.87 12.98 2.46
CA HIS A 161 -8.06 13.45 1.36
C HIS A 161 -6.62 13.77 1.80
N GLN A 162 -6.45 14.46 2.94
CA GLN A 162 -5.12 14.74 3.49
C GLN A 162 -4.35 13.45 3.82
N LEU A 163 -4.99 12.47 4.46
CA LEU A 163 -4.36 11.18 4.77
C LEU A 163 -3.97 10.43 3.49
N THR A 164 -4.85 10.41 2.49
CA THR A 164 -4.58 9.79 1.18
C THR A 164 -3.39 10.44 0.48
N GLN A 165 -3.33 11.78 0.49
CA GLN A 165 -2.20 12.53 -0.06
C GLN A 165 -0.90 12.25 0.68
N GLN A 166 -0.93 12.10 2.01
CA GLN A 166 0.24 11.76 2.80
C GLN A 166 0.81 10.40 2.39
N VAL A 167 -0.03 9.37 2.21
CA VAL A 167 0.44 8.05 1.74
C VAL A 167 1.05 8.16 0.34
N MET A 168 0.37 8.84 -0.58
CA MET A 168 0.87 9.05 -1.95
C MET A 168 2.22 9.79 -1.97
N GLN A 169 2.40 10.74 -1.06
CA GLN A 169 3.65 11.49 -0.97
C GLN A 169 4.81 10.58 -0.56
N ILE A 170 4.60 9.66 0.38
CA ILE A 170 5.61 8.67 0.78
C ILE A 170 5.99 7.77 -0.40
N VAL A 171 5.01 7.31 -1.19
CA VAL A 171 5.26 6.51 -2.41
C VAL A 171 6.17 7.28 -3.38
N ARG A 172 5.82 8.54 -3.69
CA ARG A 172 6.61 9.39 -4.60
C ARG A 172 8.01 9.67 -4.08
N ASP A 173 8.16 9.90 -2.78
CA ASP A 173 9.47 10.18 -2.19
C ASP A 173 10.36 8.95 -2.19
N ARG A 174 9.79 7.76 -1.93
CA ARG A 174 10.50 6.48 -2.08
C ARG A 174 10.96 6.24 -3.51
N GLU A 175 10.08 6.47 -4.50
CA GLU A 175 10.43 6.34 -5.92
C GLU A 175 11.53 7.32 -6.34
N ARG A 176 11.42 8.59 -5.94
CA ARG A 176 12.45 9.60 -6.20
C ARG A 176 13.79 9.21 -5.58
N PHE A 177 13.76 8.74 -4.33
CA PHE A 177 14.95 8.29 -3.63
C PHE A 177 15.65 7.14 -4.38
N LEU A 178 14.89 6.19 -4.92
CA LEU A 178 15.43 5.08 -5.71
C LEU A 178 16.10 5.53 -7.02
N LEU A 179 15.67 6.65 -7.60
CA LEU A 179 16.19 7.20 -8.85
C LEU A 179 17.42 8.10 -8.66
N LEU A 180 17.79 8.46 -7.43
CA LEU A 180 18.97 9.28 -7.19
C LEU A 180 20.25 8.50 -7.54
N PRO A 181 21.22 9.12 -8.25
CA PRO A 181 22.52 8.50 -8.48
C PRO A 181 23.24 8.33 -7.14
N MET A 182 23.61 7.07 -6.84
CA MET A 182 24.40 6.68 -5.66
C MET A 182 25.89 6.91 -5.89
#